data_AF-P40684-F1
#
_entry.id   AF-P40684-F1
#
_cell.length_a   1.000
_cell.length_b   1.000
_cell.length_c   1.000
_cell.angle_alpha   90.00
_cell.angle_beta   90.00
_cell.angle_gamma   90.00
#
_symmetry.space_group_name_H-M   'P 1'
#
loop_
_entity.id
_entity.type
_entity.pdbx_description
1 polymer ?
#
loop_
_entity_poly.entity_id
_entity_poly.type
_entity_poly.pdbx_seq_one_letter_code
_entity_poly.pdbx_strand_id
1 'polypeptide(L)'
;MLAVELVIVLLAIFLGARLGGIGIGFAGGLGVLALALIGVKPGNIPFDVISIIMAVIAAISAMQVAGGMDYLVQQTEKLLRKNPKHITILAPIVTYFLTIFAGTGNISLSALPVIAEVAKEQGIKPCRPLST
;
A
#
# COMPACT_ATOMS: atom_id res chain seq x y z
N MET A 1 33.42 -12.13 6.71
CA MET A 1 32.94 -10.98 5.93
C MET A 1 31.44 -11.04 5.72
N LEU A 2 30.92 -11.95 4.89
CA LEU A 2 29.48 -12.05 4.60
C LEU A 2 28.57 -12.14 5.84
N ALA A 3 28.96 -12.93 6.85
CA ALA A 3 28.19 -13.01 8.11
C ALA A 3 28.09 -11.66 8.85
N VAL A 4 29.15 -10.83 8.81
CA VAL A 4 29.16 -9.50 9.45
C VAL A 4 28.28 -8.54 8.66
N GLU A 5 28.36 -8.55 7.33
CA GLU A 5 27.51 -7.75 6.44
C GLU A 5 26.03 -8.08 6.65
N LEU A 6 25.70 -9.38 6.73
CA LEU A 6 24.34 -9.85 6.98
C LEU A 6 23.83 -9.36 8.34
N VAL A 7 24.64 -9.43 9.40
CA VAL A 7 24.25 -8.92 10.73
C VAL A 7 23.99 -7.42 10.69
N ILE A 8 24.81 -6.63 9.99
CA ILE A 8 24.59 -5.19 9.84
C ILE A 8 23.27 -4.90 9.11
N VAL A 9 22.99 -5.61 8.01
CA VAL A 9 21.73 -5.47 7.26
C VAL A 9 20.54 -5.84 8.13
N LEU A 10 20.61 -6.96 8.86
CA LEU A 10 19.54 -7.38 9.76
C LEU A 10 19.29 -6.37 10.89
N LEU A 11 20.35 -5.81 11.49
CA LEU A 11 20.24 -4.76 12.50
C LEU A 11 19.63 -3.48 11.92
N ALA A 12 20.02 -3.08 10.70
CA ALA A 12 19.47 -1.92 10.02
C ALA A 12 17.97 -2.10 9.70
N ILE A 13 17.56 -3.27 9.21
CA ILE A 13 16.14 -3.61 8.96
C ILE A 13 15.36 -3.61 10.28
N PHE A 14 15.90 -4.24 11.33
CA PHE A 14 15.24 -4.30 12.63
C PHE A 14 15.01 -2.90 13.22
N LEU A 15 16.04 -2.04 13.17
CA LEU A 15 15.96 -0.67 13.65
C LEU A 15 14.98 0.16 12.80
N GLY A 16 15.04 0.00 11.47
CA GLY A 16 14.12 0.67 10.54
C GLY A 16 12.66 0.27 10.75
N ALA A 17 12.38 -1.03 10.85
CA ALA A 17 11.04 -1.55 11.07
C ALA A 17 10.43 -1.07 12.39
N ARG A 18 11.25 -0.87 13.43
CA ARG A 18 10.78 -0.32 14.71
C ARG A 18 10.43 1.17 14.64
N LEU A 19 11.20 1.95 13.89
CA LEU A 19 10.97 3.40 13.76
C LEU A 19 9.77 3.70 12.85
N GLY A 20 9.55 2.88 11.82
CA GLY A 20 8.46 3.03 10.87
C GLY A 20 8.57 4.30 10.00
N GLY A 21 7.70 4.38 8.99
CA GLY A 21 7.61 5.56 8.11
C GLY A 21 8.95 6.00 7.52
N ILE A 22 9.31 7.27 7.70
CA ILE A 22 10.57 7.85 7.21
C ILE A 22 11.79 7.23 7.92
N GLY A 23 11.62 6.73 9.15
CA GLY A 23 12.68 6.09 9.93
C GLY A 23 13.26 4.85 9.27
N ILE A 24 12.47 4.12 8.46
CA ILE A 24 12.94 2.99 7.65
C ILE A 24 13.98 3.47 6.63
N GLY A 25 13.76 4.63 6.00
CA GLY A 25 14.67 5.21 5.02
C GLY A 25 16.01 5.62 5.65
N PHE A 26 15.97 6.29 6.81
CA PHE A 26 17.19 6.64 7.55
C PHE A 26 17.96 5.43 8.04
N ALA A 27 17.27 4.40 8.55
CA ALA A 27 17.91 3.16 8.99
C ALA A 27 18.57 2.43 7.81
N GLY A 28 17.93 2.43 6.63
CA GLY A 28 18.52 1.93 5.39
C GLY A 28 19.80 2.69 5.01
N GLY A 29 19.77 4.02 5.05
CA GLY A 29 20.95 4.86 4.80
C GLY A 29 22.09 4.60 5.80
N LEU A 30 21.77 4.48 7.09
CA LEU A 30 22.72 4.10 8.13
C LEU A 30 23.33 2.72 7.89
N GLY A 31 22.51 1.74 7.46
CA GLY A 31 22.98 0.41 7.10
C GLY A 31 23.98 0.43 5.93
N VAL A 32 23.68 1.21 4.88
CA VAL A 32 24.60 1.38 3.74
C VAL A 32 25.90 2.07 4.17
N LEU A 33 25.84 3.09 5.01
CA LEU A 33 27.04 3.76 5.54
C LEU A 33 27.89 2.80 6.38
N ALA A 34 27.28 2.01 7.26
CA ALA A 34 27.99 1.02 8.06
C ALA A 34 28.69 -0.05 7.21
N LEU A 35 28.04 -0.51 6.14
CA LEU A 35 28.64 -1.42 5.16
C LEU A 35 29.78 -0.74 4.36
N ALA A 36 29.63 0.52 4.00
CA ALA A 36 30.68 1.27 3.31
C ALA A 36 31.93 1.42 4.17
N LEU A 37 31.78 1.65 5.48
CA LEU A 37 32.89 1.79 6.42
C LEU A 37 33.70 0.49 6.62
N ILE A 38 33.08 -0.69 6.46
CA ILE A 38 33.80 -1.98 6.52
C ILE A 38 34.43 -2.38 5.16
N GLY A 39 34.33 -1.51 4.15
CA GLY A 39 34.96 -1.69 2.84
C GLY A 39 34.04 -2.25 1.75
N VAL A 40 32.74 -2.42 2.02
CA VAL A 40 31.78 -2.81 0.98
C VAL A 40 31.50 -1.61 0.08
N LYS A 41 31.80 -1.73 -1.21
CA LYS A 41 31.53 -0.63 -2.15
C LYS A 41 30.02 -0.40 -2.28
N PRO A 42 29.52 0.81 -2.00
CA PRO A 42 28.11 1.11 -2.19
C PRO A 42 27.73 1.00 -3.67
N GLY A 43 26.52 0.52 -3.94
CA GLY A 43 25.96 0.51 -5.29
C GLY A 43 25.55 1.92 -5.75
N ASN A 44 25.11 2.00 -7.00
CA ASN A 44 24.57 3.24 -7.55
C ASN A 44 23.22 3.59 -6.88
N ILE A 45 23.00 4.87 -6.64
CA ILE A 45 21.72 5.35 -6.11
C ILE A 45 20.66 5.20 -7.21
N PRO A 46 19.53 4.52 -6.96
CA PRO A 46 18.49 4.27 -7.97
C PRO A 46 17.60 5.51 -8.16
N PHE A 47 18.15 6.59 -8.72
CA PHE A 47 17.44 7.85 -8.93
C PHE A 47 16.17 7.68 -9.79
N ASP A 48 16.19 6.78 -10.77
CA ASP A 48 15.03 6.49 -11.61
C ASP A 48 13.85 5.97 -10.77
N VAL A 49 14.10 5.05 -9.85
CA VAL A 49 13.08 4.47 -8.96
C VAL A 49 12.53 5.52 -8.01
N ILE A 50 13.40 6.34 -7.41
CA ILE A 50 12.98 7.43 -6.51
C ILE A 50 12.10 8.42 -7.28
N SER A 51 12.47 8.77 -8.50
CA SER A 51 11.73 9.72 -9.35
C SER A 51 10.36 9.18 -9.76
N ILE A 52 10.26 7.89 -10.11
CA ILE A 52 8.98 7.23 -10.38
C ILE A 52 8.08 7.28 -9.13
N ILE A 53 8.60 6.95 -7.95
CA ILE A 53 7.82 6.99 -6.70
C ILE A 53 7.36 8.43 -6.39
N MET A 54 8.24 9.42 -6.54
CA MET A 54 7.88 10.83 -6.33
C MET A 54 6.77 11.27 -7.29
N ALA A 55 6.85 10.91 -8.57
CA ALA A 55 5.81 11.22 -9.56
C ALA A 55 4.47 10.55 -9.22
N VAL A 56 4.49 9.27 -8.83
CA VAL A 56 3.28 8.53 -8.42
C VAL A 56 2.65 9.14 -7.17
N ILE A 57 3.45 9.48 -6.15
CA ILE A 57 2.95 10.12 -4.92
C ILE A 57 2.34 11.48 -5.23
N ALA A 58 2.97 12.28 -6.09
CA ALA A 58 2.44 13.57 -6.52
C ALA A 58 1.12 13.44 -7.29
N ALA A 59 0.99 12.44 -8.16
CA ALA A 59 -0.25 12.17 -8.89
C ALA A 59 -1.39 11.70 -7.96
N ILE A 60 -1.09 10.78 -7.03
CA ILE A 60 -2.07 10.27 -6.05
C ILE A 60 -2.52 11.40 -5.11
N SER A 61 -1.59 12.24 -4.64
CA SER A 61 -1.94 13.35 -3.75
C SER A 61 -2.82 14.39 -4.47
N ALA A 62 -2.52 14.72 -5.73
CA ALA A 62 -3.37 15.58 -6.55
C ALA A 62 -4.77 14.97 -6.76
N MET A 63 -4.86 13.68 -7.08
CA MET A 63 -6.13 12.96 -7.23
C MET A 63 -6.92 12.92 -5.92
N GLN A 64 -6.24 12.72 -4.78
CA GLN A 64 -6.87 12.71 -3.46
C GLN A 64 -7.45 14.09 -3.10
N VAL A 65 -6.70 15.17 -3.30
CA VAL A 65 -7.18 16.54 -3.04
C VAL A 65 -8.32 16.94 -3.98
N ALA A 66 -8.32 16.44 -5.22
CA ALA A 66 -9.41 16.66 -6.17
C ALA A 66 -10.69 15.86 -5.85
N GLY A 67 -10.71 15.05 -4.77
CA GLY A 67 -11.84 14.18 -4.43
C GLY A 67 -11.95 12.94 -5.33
N GLY A 68 -10.91 12.62 -6.11
CA GLY A 68 -10.88 11.48 -7.02
C GLY A 68 -11.04 10.14 -6.29
N MET A 69 -10.55 10.03 -5.05
CA MET A 69 -10.76 8.84 -4.23
C MET A 69 -12.23 8.65 -3.83
N ASP A 70 -12.90 9.73 -3.40
CA ASP A 70 -14.33 9.70 -3.07
C ASP A 70 -15.17 9.33 -4.29
N TYR A 71 -14.79 9.87 -5.47
CA TYR A 71 -15.40 9.50 -6.74
C TYR A 71 -15.25 8.00 -7.03
N LEU A 72 -14.06 7.41 -6.87
CA LEU A 72 -13.85 5.98 -7.10
C LEU A 72 -14.67 5.11 -6.14
N VAL A 73 -14.81 5.52 -4.87
CA VAL A 73 -15.64 4.82 -3.87
C VAL A 73 -17.13 4.92 -4.23
N GLN A 74 -17.61 6.10 -4.64
CA GLN A 74 -18.98 6.28 -5.09
C GLN A 74 -19.30 5.43 -6.33
N GLN A 75 -18.36 5.33 -7.28
CA GLN A 75 -18.51 4.48 -8.45
C GLN A 75 -18.52 2.99 -8.08
N THR A 76 -17.70 2.60 -7.10
CA THR A 76 -17.70 1.25 -6.50
C THR A 76 -19.06 0.93 -5.89
N GLU A 77 -19.63 1.85 -5.11
CA GLU A 77 -20.96 1.71 -4.54
C GLU A 77 -22.02 1.53 -5.62
N LYS A 78 -22.04 2.41 -6.62
CA LYS A 78 -23.00 2.34 -7.72
C LYS A 78 -22.91 1.02 -8.49
N LEU A 79 -21.70 0.50 -8.70
CA LEU A 79 -21.48 -0.76 -9.41
C LEU A 79 -21.95 -1.97 -8.60
N LEU A 80 -21.64 -2.01 -7.30
CA LEU A 80 -22.07 -3.09 -6.40
C LEU A 80 -23.59 -3.10 -6.22
N ARG A 81 -24.22 -1.93 -6.02
CA ARG A 81 -25.68 -1.80 -5.87
C ARG A 81 -26.47 -2.17 -7.13
N LYS A 82 -25.86 -2.04 -8.32
CA LYS A 82 -26.51 -2.46 -9.58
C LYS A 82 -26.61 -3.98 -9.72
N ASN A 83 -25.66 -4.74 -9.16
CA ASN A 83 -25.59 -6.20 -9.30
C ASN A 83 -25.42 -6.89 -7.94
N PRO A 84 -26.35 -6.69 -6.99
CA PRO A 84 -26.15 -7.11 -5.61
C PRO A 84 -26.06 -8.65 -5.48
N LYS A 85 -26.75 -9.40 -6.35
CA LYS A 85 -26.69 -10.88 -6.38
C LYS A 85 -25.29 -11.45 -6.66
N HIS A 86 -24.40 -10.68 -7.29
CA HIS A 86 -23.05 -11.12 -7.67
C HIS A 86 -21.96 -10.55 -6.75
N ILE A 87 -22.31 -10.07 -5.56
CA ILE A 87 -21.38 -9.34 -4.69
C ILE A 87 -20.12 -10.15 -4.33
N THR A 88 -20.22 -11.47 -4.16
CA THR A 88 -19.07 -12.33 -3.79
C THR A 88 -17.98 -12.33 -4.86
N ILE A 89 -18.34 -12.17 -6.13
CA ILE A 89 -17.40 -12.10 -7.26
C ILE A 89 -17.05 -10.63 -7.57
N LEU A 90 -18.05 -9.75 -7.52
CA LEU A 90 -17.89 -8.35 -7.88
C LEU A 90 -17.07 -7.57 -6.86
N ALA A 91 -17.20 -7.85 -5.56
CA ALA A 91 -16.44 -7.14 -4.53
C ALA A 91 -14.92 -7.27 -4.70
N PRO A 92 -14.33 -8.48 -4.82
CA PRO A 92 -12.90 -8.63 -5.09
C PRO A 92 -12.44 -7.93 -6.37
N ILE A 93 -13.22 -8.05 -7.45
CA ILE A 93 -12.90 -7.43 -8.74
C ILE A 93 -12.86 -5.91 -8.60
N VAL A 94 -13.89 -5.32 -7.99
CA VAL A 94 -13.99 -3.87 -7.84
C VAL A 94 -12.92 -3.36 -6.87
N THR A 95 -12.64 -4.04 -5.77
CA THR A 95 -11.54 -3.69 -4.86
C THR A 95 -10.17 -3.76 -5.54
N TYR A 96 -9.95 -4.74 -6.43
CA TYR A 96 -8.72 -4.84 -7.20
C TYR A 96 -8.54 -3.63 -8.14
N PHE A 97 -9.58 -3.29 -8.92
CA PHE A 97 -9.54 -2.11 -9.78
C PHE A 97 -9.42 -0.80 -8.99
N LEU A 98 -10.12 -0.70 -7.86
CA LEU A 98 -10.02 0.44 -6.95
C LEU A 98 -8.58 0.63 -6.47
N THR A 99 -7.88 -0.46 -6.12
CA THR A 99 -6.48 -0.44 -5.70
C THR A 99 -5.55 -0.02 -6.83
N ILE A 100 -5.77 -0.50 -8.05
CA ILE A 100 -4.99 -0.10 -9.24
C ILE A 100 -5.11 1.40 -9.49
N PHE A 101 -6.35 1.93 -9.48
CA PHE A 101 -6.58 3.34 -9.78
C PHE A 101 -6.18 4.27 -8.64
N ALA A 102 -6.39 3.86 -7.38
CA ALA A 102 -6.00 4.66 -6.22
C ALA A 102 -4.48 4.60 -5.93
N GLY A 103 -3.78 3.59 -6.46
CA GLY A 103 -2.37 3.33 -6.19
C GLY A 103 -2.06 2.82 -4.78
N THR A 104 -3.07 2.61 -3.93
CA THR A 104 -2.90 2.11 -2.56
C THR A 104 -4.02 1.15 -2.18
N GLY A 105 -3.72 0.12 -1.39
CA GLY A 105 -4.73 -0.81 -0.88
C GLY A 105 -5.58 -0.21 0.25
N ASN A 106 -5.15 0.90 0.85
CA ASN A 106 -5.83 1.52 2.00
C ASN A 106 -7.23 2.04 1.63
N ILE A 107 -7.46 2.38 0.36
CA ILE A 107 -8.78 2.81 -0.12
C ILE A 107 -9.84 1.70 0.00
N SER A 108 -9.42 0.42 0.01
CA SER A 108 -10.33 -0.71 0.16
C SER A 108 -11.07 -0.67 1.50
N LEU A 109 -10.47 -0.08 2.55
CA LEU A 109 -11.11 0.08 3.86
C LEU A 109 -12.37 0.94 3.78
N SER A 110 -12.39 1.95 2.91
CA SER A 110 -13.57 2.79 2.65
C SER A 110 -14.63 2.06 1.84
N ALA A 111 -14.25 1.07 1.03
CA ALA A 111 -15.18 0.24 0.26
C ALA A 111 -15.77 -0.92 1.08
N LEU A 112 -15.11 -1.36 2.16
CA LEU A 112 -15.59 -2.45 3.01
C LEU A 112 -17.00 -2.20 3.59
N PRO A 113 -17.33 -1.02 4.14
CA PRO A 113 -18.69 -0.72 4.61
C PRO A 113 -19.73 -0.87 3.49
N VAL A 114 -19.42 -0.38 2.29
CA VAL A 114 -20.29 -0.46 1.11
C VAL A 114 -20.52 -1.93 0.72
N ILE A 115 -19.46 -2.74 0.67
CA ILE A 115 -19.56 -4.17 0.38
C ILE A 115 -20.39 -4.88 1.46
N ALA A 116 -20.17 -4.56 2.74
CA ALA A 116 -20.90 -5.16 3.85
C ALA A 116 -22.39 -4.78 3.85
N GLU A 117 -22.73 -3.55 3.46
CA GLU A 117 -24.09 -3.07 3.32
C GLU A 117 -24.83 -3.80 2.19
N VAL A 118 -24.25 -3.84 0.99
CA VAL A 118 -24.85 -4.53 -0.16
C VAL A 118 -24.93 -6.05 0.08
N ALA A 119 -23.98 -6.64 0.82
CA ALA A 119 -24.06 -8.05 1.23
C ALA A 119 -25.26 -8.30 2.15
N LYS A 120 -25.48 -7.44 3.15
CA LYS A 120 -26.62 -7.55 4.08
C LYS A 120 -27.96 -7.41 3.34
N GLU A 121 -28.06 -6.54 2.34
CA GLU A 121 -29.27 -6.40 1.50
C GLU A 121 -29.63 -7.69 0.75
N GLN A 122 -28.66 -8.59 0.50
CA GLN A 122 -28.89 -9.90 -0.12
C GLN A 122 -29.00 -11.05 0.88
N GLY A 123 -29.02 -10.76 2.18
CA GLY A 123 -29.00 -11.79 3.23
C GLY A 123 -27.66 -12.54 3.33
N ILE A 124 -26.60 -12.05 2.68
CA ILE A 124 -25.25 -12.61 2.77
C ILE A 124 -24.62 -12.03 4.04
N LYS A 125 -24.26 -12.90 4.98
CA LYS A 125 -23.61 -12.46 6.23
C LYS A 125 -22.20 -11.95 5.92
N PRO A 126 -21.88 -10.66 6.16
CA PRO A 126 -20.52 -10.18 5.99
C PRO A 126 -19.63 -10.77 7.09
N CYS A 127 -18.50 -11.36 6.70
CA CYS A 127 -17.45 -11.74 7.63
C CYS A 127 -16.59 -10.53 7.97
N ARG A 128 -16.03 -10.52 9.19
CA ARG A 128 -15.01 -9.54 9.59
C ARG A 128 -13.83 -9.56 8.60
N PRO A 129 -13.17 -8.42 8.33
CA PRO A 129 -11.92 -8.43 7.58
C PRO A 129 -10.92 -9.37 8.24
N LEU A 130 -10.24 -10.21 7.46
CA LEU A 130 -9.17 -11.07 7.98
C LEU A 130 -7.97 -10.24 8.47
N SER A 131 -7.78 -9.06 7.89
CA SER A 131 -6.73 -8.11 8.21
C SER A 131 -7.18 -7.16 9.33
N THR A 132 -6.97 -7.60 10.57
CA THR A 132 -6.67 -6.72 11.71
C THR A 132 -5.43 -7.28 12.39
#